data_AF-A0A067PUR7-F1
#
_entry.id   AF-A0A067PUR7-F1
#
_cell.length_a   1.000
_cell.length_b   1.000
_cell.length_c   1.000
_cell.angle_alpha   90.00
_cell.angle_beta   90.00
_cell.angle_gamma   90.00
#
_symmetry.space_group_name_H-M   'P 1'
#
loop_
_entity.id
_entity.type
_entity.pdbx_description
1 polymer ?
#
loop_
_entity_poly.entity_id
_entity_poly.type
_entity_poly.pdbx_seq_one_letter_code
_entity_poly.pdbx_strand_id
1 'polypeptide(L)' 'KPHICDVCQKVFPRPSALSTHMNSHTGAKPFKCPIPTCETYFTVRSNAKRHLKTH' A
#
# COMPACT_ATOMS: atom_id res chain seq x y z
N LYS A 1 -4.37 21.98 -1.66
CA LYS A 1 -3.74 21.65 -0.35
C LYS A 1 -2.86 20.42 -0.57
N PRO A 2 -1.53 20.52 -0.47
CA PRO A 2 -0.63 19.37 -0.67
C PRO A 2 -0.83 18.33 0.44
N HIS A 3 -0.68 17.05 0.11
CA HIS A 3 -0.70 15.96 1.09
C HIS A 3 0.74 15.61 1.45
N ILE A 4 1.20 16.06 2.61
CA ILE A 4 2.60 15.95 3.02
C ILE A 4 2.72 14.78 4.01
N CYS A 5 3.77 13.99 3.87
CA CYS A 5 4.14 13.00 4.88
C CYS A 5 4.84 13.67 6.05
N ASP A 6 4.32 13.52 7.25
CA ASP A 6 4.90 14.14 8.44
C ASP A 6 6.26 13.53 8.84
N VAL A 7 6.55 12.30 8.41
CA VAL A 7 7.78 11.57 8.75
C VAL A 7 8.96 11.96 7.84
N CYS A 8 8.74 12.05 6.52
CA CYS A 8 9.81 12.30 5.55
C CYS A 8 9.59 13.54 4.68
N GLN A 9 8.55 14.32 4.96
CA GLN A 9 8.20 15.57 4.28
C GLN A 9 7.97 15.43 2.76
N LYS A 10 7.76 14.21 2.25
CA LYS A 10 7.37 13.98 0.85
C LYS A 10 5.97 14.51 0.58
N VAL A 11 5.83 15.16 -0.57
CA VAL A 11 4.56 15.71 -1.05
C VAL A 11 3.90 14.75 -2.02
N PHE A 12 2.62 14.50 -1.81
CA PHE A 12 1.79 13.65 -2.65
C PHE A 12 0.64 14.44 -3.28
N PRO A 13 0.27 14.12 -4.54
CA PRO A 13 -0.80 14.81 -5.25
C PRO A 13 -2.20 14.38 -4.77
N ARG A 14 -2.32 13.29 -4.01
CA ARG A 14 -3.60 12.71 -3.56
C ARG A 14 -3.48 12.18 -2.13
N PRO A 15 -4.56 12.21 -1.33
CA PRO A 15 -4.54 11.72 0.05
C PRO A 15 -4.36 10.20 0.11
N SER A 16 -4.91 9.46 -0.86
CA SER A 16 -4.74 8.01 -0.97
C SER A 16 -3.29 7.59 -1.22
N ALA A 17 -2.54 8.41 -1.97
CA ALA A 17 -1.11 8.19 -2.20
C ALA A 17 -0.31 8.40 -0.92
N LEU A 18 -0.61 9.45 -0.15
CA LEU A 18 -0.02 9.67 1.18
C LEU A 18 -0.36 8.52 2.14
N SER A 19 -1.63 8.14 2.24
CA SER A 19 -2.07 7.04 3.13
C SER A 19 -1.36 5.72 2.80
N THR A 20 -1.26 5.38 1.51
CA THR A 20 -0.51 4.20 1.05
C THR A 20 0.98 4.32 1.35
N HIS A 21 1.55 5.51 1.23
CA HIS A 21 2.94 5.76 1.57
C HIS A 21 3.21 5.60 3.07
N MET A 22 2.28 5.96 3.96
CA MET A 22 2.45 5.75 5.40
C MET A 22 2.65 4.27 5.77
N ASN A 23 2.12 3.34 4.96
CA ASN A 23 2.38 1.92 5.12
C ASN A 23 3.88 1.54 4.96
N SER A 24 4.67 2.32 4.20
CA SER A 24 6.11 2.08 4.11
C SER A 24 6.88 2.50 5.36
N HIS A 25 6.34 3.43 6.15
CA HIS A 25 6.94 3.83 7.42
C HIS A 25 6.60 2.85 8.55
N THR A 26 5.37 2.34 8.58
CA THR A 26 4.91 1.39 9.60
C THR A 26 5.24 -0.07 9.27
N GLY A 27 5.64 -0.35 8.03
CA GLY A 27 5.78 -1.72 7.53
C GLY A 27 4.44 -2.44 7.33
N ALA A 28 3.32 -1.74 7.49
CA ALA A 28 1.98 -2.34 7.38
C ALA A 28 1.71 -2.83 5.95
N LYS A 29 1.23 -4.06 5.81
CA LYS A 29 0.78 -4.63 4.54
C LYS A 29 -0.66 -5.12 4.69
N PRO A 30 -1.65 -4.20 4.69
CA PRO A 30 -3.03 -4.53 5.05
C PRO A 30 -3.73 -5.43 4.01
N PHE A 31 -3.19 -5.56 2.80
CA PHE A 31 -3.80 -6.35 1.75
C PHE A 31 -3.15 -7.73 1.67
N LYS A 32 -3.72 -8.72 2.34
CA LYS A 32 -3.32 -10.13 2.24
C LYS A 32 -3.91 -10.78 0.98
N CYS A 33 -3.16 -11.67 0.33
CA CYS A 33 -3.73 -12.54 -0.70
C CYS A 33 -4.80 -13.47 -0.09
N PRO A 34 -6.00 -13.58 -0.70
CA PRO A 34 -7.05 -14.45 -0.19
C PRO A 34 -6.79 -15.95 -0.42
N ILE A 35 -5.78 -16.33 -1.22
CA ILE A 35 -5.47 -17.74 -1.48
C ILE A 35 -4.71 -18.33 -0.28
N PRO A 36 -5.20 -19.42 0.35
CA PRO A 36 -4.60 -19.95 1.59
C PRO A 36 -3.16 -20.45 1.46
N THR A 37 -2.79 -20.94 0.28
CA THR A 37 -1.42 -21.38 -0.04
C THR A 37 -0.49 -20.23 -0.41
N CYS A 38 -1.00 -18.99 -0.45
CA CYS A 38 -0.25 -17.81 -0.80
C CYS A 38 -0.18 -16.82 0.37
N GLU A 39 0.99 -16.73 0.99
CA GLU A 39 1.24 -15.83 2.12
C GLU A 39 1.82 -14.48 1.68
N THR A 40 1.36 -13.95 0.55
CA THR A 40 1.81 -12.64 0.06
C THR A 40 0.94 -11.51 0.62
N TYR A 41 1.61 -10.41 0.96
CA TYR A 41 0.97 -9.22 1.51
C TYR A 41 1.42 -7.99 0.72
N PHE A 42 0.50 -7.05 0.53
CA PHE A 42 0.71 -5.84 -0.26
C PHE A 42 0.37 -4.59 0.55
N THR A 43 1.10 -3.52 0.26
CA THR A 43 0.83 -2.17 0.80
C THR A 43 -0.29 -1.46 0.04
N VAL A 44 -0.59 -1.90 -1.19
CA VAL A 44 -1.56 -1.27 -2.10
C VAL A 44 -2.55 -2.30 -2.65
N ARG A 45 -3.85 -1.97 -2.63
CA ARG A 45 -4.94 -2.83 -3.14
C ARG A 45 -4.77 -3.19 -4.62
N SER A 46 -4.36 -2.23 -5.46
CA SER A 46 -4.15 -2.47 -6.90
C SER A 46 -3.09 -3.53 -7.16
N ASN A 47 -2.03 -3.57 -6.35
CA ASN A 47 -0.98 -4.58 -6.45
C ASN A 47 -1.51 -5.97 -6.06
N ALA A 48 -2.26 -6.07 -4.97
CA ALA A 48 -2.92 -7.33 -4.58
C ALA A 48 -3.86 -7.83 -5.69
N LYS A 49 -4.67 -6.94 -6.28
CA LYS A 49 -5.56 -7.29 -7.40
C LYS A 49 -4.80 -7.76 -8.64
N ARG A 50 -3.65 -7.15 -8.94
CA ARG A 50 -2.79 -7.60 -10.06
C ARG A 50 -2.17 -8.96 -9.77
N HIS A 51 -1.68 -9.17 -8.55
CA HIS A 51 -1.13 -10.45 -8.11
C HIS A 51 -2.16 -11.59 -8.19
N LEU A 52 -3.43 -11.32 -7.87
CA LEU A 52 -4.50 -12.32 -8.02
C LEU A 52 -4.63 -12.88 -9.43
N LYS A 53 -4.19 -12.16 -10.46
CA LYS A 53 -4.20 -12.64 -11.85
C LYS A 53 -2.99 -13.51 -12.21
N THR A 54 -1.99 -13.62 -11.33
CA THR A 54 -0.79 -14.43 -11.54
C THR A 54 -0.88 -15.81 -10.90
N HIS A 55 -1.95 -16.07 -10.16
CA HIS A 55 -2.33 -17.41 -9.74
C HIS A 55 -3.04 -18.12 -10.88
#